data_AF-A0A5A8AEK4-F1
#
_entry.id   AF-A0A5A8AEK4-F1
#
_cell.length_a   1.000
_cell.length_b   1.000
_cell.length_c   1.000
_cell.angle_alpha   90.00
_cell.angle_beta   90.00
_cell.angle_gamma   90.00
#
_symmetry.space_group_name_H-M   'P 1'
#
loop_
_entity.id
_entity.type
_entity.pdbx_description
1 polymer ?
#
loop_
_entity_poly.entity_id
_entity_poly.type
_entity_poly.pdbx_seq_one_letter_code
_entity_poly.pdbx_strand_id
1 'polypeptide(L)'
;MKSVLFNSNQHLRDANPEYSYCLCCGKPWNLVKSKIVQTSGNGGSFATCDECWHTSSLDELKQYHAELYIKQKESILGMNTKMEHSLEHVLFCVEKEFFKL
;
A
#
# COMPACT_ATOMS: atom_id res chain seq x y z
N MET A 1 1.53 20.17 -0.60
CA MET A 1 0.55 19.25 0.02
C MET A 1 -0.60 19.02 -0.95
N LYS A 2 -0.63 17.88 -1.65
CA LYS A 2 -1.82 17.44 -2.39
C LYS A 2 -2.82 16.89 -1.37
N SER A 3 -3.51 17.79 -0.70
CA SER A 3 -4.57 17.48 0.23
C SER A 3 -5.85 17.18 -0.55
N VAL A 4 -6.46 16.03 -0.28
CA VAL A 4 -7.86 15.65 -0.59
C VAL A 4 -8.24 15.51 -2.08
N LEU A 5 -7.80 14.43 -2.72
CA LEU A 5 -8.66 13.69 -3.66
C LEU A 5 -9.21 12.43 -2.97
N PHE A 6 -9.64 12.58 -1.72
CA PHE A 6 -10.45 11.58 -1.04
C PHE A 6 -11.86 11.67 -1.62
N ASN A 7 -12.19 10.81 -2.59
CA ASN A 7 -13.54 10.23 -2.88
C ASN A 7 -13.92 9.99 -4.34
N SER A 8 -13.03 10.14 -5.34
CA SER A 8 -13.47 9.82 -6.72
C SER A 8 -13.91 8.35 -6.87
N ASN A 9 -13.31 7.43 -6.12
CA ASN A 9 -13.56 5.99 -6.25
C ASN A 9 -14.36 5.36 -5.09
N GLN A 10 -15.06 6.13 -4.26
CA GLN A 10 -15.90 5.54 -3.19
C GLN A 10 -16.97 4.60 -3.77
N HIS A 11 -17.63 5.01 -4.85
CA HIS A 11 -18.60 4.18 -5.55
C HIS A 11 -18.01 2.84 -6.04
N LEU A 12 -16.73 2.82 -6.44
CA LEU A 12 -16.05 1.57 -6.82
C LEU A 12 -15.80 0.67 -5.61
N ARG A 13 -15.50 1.25 -4.44
CA ARG A 13 -15.34 0.48 -3.19
C ARG A 13 -16.66 -0.12 -2.74
N ASP A 14 -17.75 0.65 -2.82
CA ASP A 14 -19.10 0.16 -2.47
C ASP A 14 -19.54 -0.99 -3.38
N ALA A 15 -19.16 -0.94 -4.67
CA ALA A 15 -19.43 -2.01 -5.63
C ALA A 15 -18.47 -3.22 -5.49
N ASN A 16 -17.35 -3.08 -4.79
CA ASN A 16 -16.33 -4.11 -4.63
C ASN A 16 -15.89 -4.27 -3.15
N PRO A 17 -16.83 -4.53 -2.21
CA PRO A 17 -16.58 -4.44 -0.77
C PRO A 17 -15.60 -5.50 -0.25
N GLU A 18 -15.48 -6.65 -0.93
CA GLU A 18 -14.57 -7.74 -0.56
C GLU A 18 -13.10 -7.47 -0.93
N TYR A 19 -12.84 -6.40 -1.68
CA TYR A 19 -11.50 -6.08 -2.15
C TYR A 19 -10.92 -4.89 -1.39
N SER A 20 -9.67 -5.07 -0.92
CA SER A 20 -8.83 -3.92 -0.55
C SER A 20 -8.54 -3.04 -1.78
N TYR A 21 -7.93 -1.87 -1.55
CA TYR A 21 -7.78 -0.83 -2.57
C TYR A 21 -6.41 -0.17 -2.52
N CYS A 22 -6.03 0.44 -3.64
CA CYS A 22 -4.86 1.32 -3.73
C CYS A 22 -5.01 2.51 -2.78
N LEU A 23 -4.02 2.73 -1.90
CA LEU A 23 -4.05 3.83 -0.94
C LEU A 23 -3.87 5.21 -1.59
N CYS A 24 -3.30 5.26 -2.80
CA CYS A 24 -3.16 6.50 -3.57
C CYS A 24 -4.46 6.88 -4.29
N CYS A 25 -4.98 6.02 -5.16
CA CYS A 25 -6.12 6.35 -6.03
C CYS A 25 -7.47 5.78 -5.56
N GLY A 26 -7.50 4.86 -4.60
CA GLY A 26 -8.72 4.25 -4.08
C GLY A 26 -9.38 3.21 -4.99
N LYS A 27 -8.78 2.85 -6.14
CA LYS A 27 -9.29 1.77 -7.01
C LYS A 27 -9.14 0.40 -6.31
N PRO A 28 -10.19 -0.45 -6.30
CA PRO A 28 -10.13 -1.82 -5.80
C PRO A 28 -9.14 -2.71 -6.56
N TRP A 29 -8.53 -3.69 -5.87
CA TRP A 29 -7.50 -4.55 -6.45
C TRP A 29 -7.96 -5.48 -7.58
N ASN A 30 -9.26 -5.76 -7.71
CA ASN A 30 -9.78 -6.50 -8.86
C ASN A 30 -9.86 -5.66 -10.15
N LEU A 31 -9.70 -4.33 -10.06
CA LEU A 31 -9.77 -3.42 -11.19
C LEU A 31 -8.41 -2.88 -11.62
N VAL A 32 -7.35 -3.10 -10.83
CA VAL A 32 -6.00 -2.61 -11.12
C VAL A 32 -4.94 -3.60 -10.69
N LYS A 33 -3.81 -3.60 -11.39
CA LYS A 33 -2.64 -4.39 -11.01
C LYS A 33 -1.91 -3.73 -9.84
N SER A 34 -1.68 -4.49 -8.76
CA SER A 34 -0.92 -4.05 -7.60
C SER A 34 0.57 -4.01 -7.90
N LYS A 35 1.25 -2.99 -7.37
CA LYS A 35 2.72 -2.96 -7.33
C LYS A 35 3.19 -3.63 -6.05
N ILE A 36 3.90 -4.74 -6.20
CA ILE A 36 4.46 -5.49 -5.07
C ILE A 36 5.88 -4.98 -4.77
N VAL A 37 6.09 -4.57 -3.52
CA VAL A 37 7.41 -4.32 -2.93
C VAL A 37 7.78 -5.54 -2.09
N GLN A 38 8.81 -6.27 -2.50
CA GLN A 38 9.28 -7.46 -1.79
C GLN A 38 9.93 -7.06 -0.46
N THR A 39 9.41 -7.59 0.64
CA THR A 39 9.92 -7.35 2.01
C THR A 39 10.69 -8.55 2.55
N SER A 40 10.41 -9.75 2.04
CA SER A 40 11.16 -10.98 2.28
C SER A 40 11.23 -11.84 1.00
N GLY A 41 11.84 -13.03 1.08
CA GLY A 41 11.93 -13.94 -0.08
C GLY A 41 10.59 -14.50 -0.55
N ASN A 42 9.59 -14.54 0.34
CA ASN A 42 8.24 -15.08 0.06
C ASN A 42 7.12 -14.10 0.40
N GLY A 43 7.45 -12.86 0.78
CA GLY A 43 6.52 -11.87 1.31
C GLY A 43 6.76 -10.49 0.72
N GLY A 44 5.67 -9.74 0.57
CA GLY A 44 5.71 -8.38 0.05
C GLY A 44 4.53 -7.55 0.50
N SER A 45 4.67 -6.24 0.33
CA SER A 45 3.62 -5.27 0.59
C SER A 45 3.18 -4.60 -0.71
N PHE A 46 1.89 -4.28 -0.83
CA PHE A 46 1.34 -3.60 -1.99
C PHE A 46 0.39 -2.49 -1.55
N ALA A 47 0.94 -1.28 -1.38
CA ALA A 47 0.16 -0.10 -0.98
C ALA A 47 -0.46 0.63 -2.18
N THR A 48 0.15 0.51 -3.36
CA THR A 48 -0.25 1.23 -4.58
C THR A 48 -0.42 0.30 -5.78
N CYS A 49 -1.15 0.76 -6.80
CA CYS A 49 -1.15 0.11 -8.11
C CYS A 49 0.09 0.50 -8.92
N ASP A 50 0.38 -0.26 -9.99
CA ASP A 50 1.50 0.01 -10.89
C ASP A 50 1.46 1.46 -11.43
N GLU A 51 0.30 1.98 -11.83
CA GLU A 51 0.16 3.35 -12.33
C GLU A 51 0.58 4.39 -11.27
N CYS A 52 0.00 4.29 -10.07
CA CYS A 52 0.32 5.21 -8.97
C CYS A 52 1.79 5.11 -8.57
N TRP A 53 2.40 3.92 -8.60
CA TRP A 53 3.82 3.74 -8.31
C TRP A 53 4.72 4.61 -9.19
N HIS A 54 4.48 4.63 -10.50
CA HIS A 54 5.33 5.35 -11.45
C HIS A 54 5.09 6.87 -11.43
N THR A 55 3.96 7.33 -10.89
CA THR A 55 3.60 8.75 -10.85
C THR A 55 3.85 9.42 -9.50
N SER A 56 4.08 8.63 -8.44
CA SER A 56 4.29 9.13 -7.08
C SER A 56 5.76 9.40 -6.78
N SER A 57 6.02 10.33 -5.87
CA SER A 57 7.36 10.53 -5.32
C SER A 57 7.73 9.42 -4.33
N LEU A 58 9.02 9.26 -4.04
CA LEU A 58 9.49 8.33 -2.99
C LEU A 58 8.83 8.63 -1.63
N ASP A 59 8.67 9.90 -1.28
CA ASP A 59 8.04 10.30 -0.01
C ASP A 59 6.56 9.91 0.05
N GLU A 60 5.82 10.10 -1.05
CA GLU A 60 4.42 9.66 -1.16
C GLU A 60 4.31 8.14 -1.03
N LEU A 61 5.20 7.39 -1.70
CA LEU A 61 5.23 5.93 -1.61
C LEU A 61 5.55 5.44 -0.20
N LYS A 62 6.55 6.03 0.46
CA LYS A 62 6.86 5.73 1.86
C LYS A 62 5.66 6.01 2.77
N GLN A 63 4.96 7.12 2.55
CA GLN A 63 3.74 7.43 3.30
C GLN A 63 2.66 6.36 3.11
N TYR A 64 2.35 5.97 1.87
CA TYR A 64 1.32 4.95 1.61
C TYR A 64 1.69 3.58 2.23
N HIS A 65 2.96 3.18 2.17
CA HIS A 65 3.39 1.94 2.81
C HIS A 65 3.37 2.02 4.35
N ALA A 66 3.64 3.19 4.94
CA ALA A 66 3.48 3.39 6.38
C ALA A 66 2.00 3.31 6.80
N GLU A 67 1.09 3.91 6.04
CA GLU A 67 -0.35 3.80 6.28
C GLU A 67 -0.84 2.34 6.18
N LEU A 68 -0.37 1.58 5.17
CA LEU A 68 -0.67 0.16 5.05
C LEU A 68 -0.16 -0.62 6.27
N TYR A 69 1.07 -0.35 6.71
CA TYR A 69 1.67 -1.01 7.87
C TYR A 69 0.85 -0.78 9.14
N ILE A 70 0.37 0.45 9.36
CA ILE A 70 -0.49 0.78 10.50
C ILE A 70 -1.80 -0.02 10.43
N LYS A 71 -2.48 -0.02 9.29
CA LYS A 71 -3.72 -0.80 9.09
C LYS A 71 -3.53 -2.29 9.33
N GLN A 72 -2.42 -2.86 8.86
CA GLN A 72 -2.08 -4.27 9.09
C GLN A 72 -1.81 -4.55 10.57
N LYS A 73 -1.08 -3.65 11.24
CA LYS A 73 -0.82 -3.76 12.68
C LYS A 73 -2.12 -3.71 13.49
N GLU A 74 -3.05 -2.85 13.11
CA GLU A 74 -4.38 -2.75 13.71
C GLU A 74 -5.21 -4.02 13.45
N SER A 75 -5.17 -4.59 12.25
CA SER A 75 -5.97 -5.77 11.90
C SER A 75 -5.52 -7.05 12.62
N ILE A 76 -4.26 -7.11 13.08
CA ILE A 76 -3.75 -8.24 13.86
C ILE A 76 -3.79 -8.02 15.36
N LEU A 77 -4.28 -6.86 15.83
CA LEU A 77 -4.37 -6.57 17.25
C LEU A 77 -5.31 -7.57 17.95
N GLY A 78 -4.81 -8.23 19.00
CA GLY A 78 -5.54 -9.29 19.71
C GLY A 78 -5.45 -10.69 19.07
N MET A 79 -4.75 -10.83 17.94
CA MET A 79 -4.40 -12.12 17.35
C MET A 79 -3.06 -12.62 17.91
N ASN A 80 -2.81 -13.94 17.84
CA ASN A 80 -1.50 -14.53 18.18
C ASN A 80 -0.43 -14.32 17.08
N THR A 81 -0.67 -13.40 16.15
CA THR A 81 0.20 -13.09 15.02
C THR A 81 1.00 -11.82 15.31
N LYS A 82 2.24 -11.75 14.81
CA LYS A 82 3.09 -10.54 14.87
C LYS A 82 3.35 -10.03 13.47
N MET A 83 3.65 -8.74 13.35
CA MET A 83 4.19 -8.18 12.10
C MET A 83 5.48 -8.91 11.74
N GLU A 84 5.63 -9.33 10.49
CA GLU A 84 6.82 -10.04 10.00
C GLU A 84 8.07 -9.15 10.04
N HIS A 85 7.90 -7.86 9.75
CA HIS A 85 8.98 -6.87 9.67
C HIS A 85 8.62 -5.60 10.43
N SER A 86 9.64 -4.79 10.76
CA SER A 86 9.43 -3.45 11.30
C SER A 86 9.01 -2.47 10.20
N LEU A 87 8.48 -1.31 10.59
CA LEU A 87 8.15 -0.24 9.64
C LEU A 87 9.41 0.23 8.90
N GLU A 88 10.52 0.40 9.61
CA GLU A 88 11.80 0.84 9.03
C GLU A 88 12.27 -0.10 7.92
N HIS A 89 12.14 -1.42 8.12
CA HIS A 89 12.48 -2.40 7.10
C HIS A 89 11.58 -2.29 5.86
N VAL A 90 10.27 -2.12 6.06
CA VAL A 90 9.32 -1.91 4.95
C VAL A 90 9.70 -0.67 4.14
N LEU A 91 9.96 0.46 4.81
CA LEU A 91 10.32 1.71 4.15
C LEU A 91 11.68 1.63 3.43
N PHE A 92 12.63 0.90 3.99
CA PHE A 92 13.90 0.59 3.33
C PHE A 92 13.68 -0.23 2.04
N CYS A 93 12.80 -1.23 2.06
CA CYS A 93 12.46 -2.01 0.85
C CYS A 93 11.77 -1.16 -0.22
N VAL A 94 10.87 -0.23 0.18
CA VAL A 94 10.21 0.71 -0.74
C VAL A 94 11.26 1.58 -1.43
N GLU A 95 12.20 2.13 -0.67
CA GLU A 95 13.28 2.96 -1.21
C GLU A 95 14.18 2.17 -2.17
N LYS A 96 14.59 0.97 -1.78
CA LYS A 96 15.39 0.09 -2.63
C LYS A 96 14.66 -0.26 -3.94
N GLU A 97 13.35 -0.52 -3.87
CA GLU A 97 12.54 -0.83 -5.06
C GLU A 97 12.36 0.39 -5.96
N PHE A 98 12.18 1.58 -5.38
CA PHE A 98 12.05 2.83 -6.12
C PHE A 98 13.29 3.13 -6.97
N PHE A 99 14.49 2.92 -6.43
CA PHE A 99 15.75 3.15 -7.14
C PHE A 99 16.15 2.04 -8.13
N LYS A 100 15.31 1.00 -8.34
CA LYS A 100 15.50 0.04 -9.43
C LYS A 100 14.87 0.50 -10.75
N LEU A 101 14.01 1.52 -10.69
CA LEU A 101 13.42 2.16 -11.87
C LEU A 101 14.50 2.85 -12.72
#